data_AF-G5ANC1-F1
#
_entry.id   AF-G5ANC1-F1
#
_cell.length_a   1.000
_cell.length_b   1.000
_cell.length_c   1.000
_cell.angle_alpha   90.00
_cell.angle_beta   90.00
_cell.angle_gamma   90.00
#
_symmetry.space_group_name_H-M   'P 1'
#
loop_
_entity.id
_entity.type
_entity.pdbx_description
1 polymer ?
#
loop_
_entity_poly.entity_id
_entity_poly.type
_entity_poly.pdbx_seq_one_letter_code
_entity_poly.pdbx_strand_id
1 'polypeptide(L)'
;MVQLTATPLSALADEPVHIRVTGLSPFKMVSLQVSLRDEKGNLFYSEAYYKANEAGEVDLERDAALGGDYVGIHPMGLLWSLKPEKLLTSLIKRDVINSPFEVQLKVCEPRPPVKSELTSAPIASLTLERWYVAPGVTRIQVREGRLRGALFIPPGEGCFPGVIDLFGYAGGLIEFRASLLASHGFASLALAYHGAELNEVDLDYFEEAVHFLLSHPKVICFSHSFKLQF
;
A
#
# COMPACT_ATOMS: atom_id res chain seq x y z
N MET A 1 -22.11 20.35 13.17
CA MET A 1 -21.34 19.23 13.76
C MET A 1 -20.12 19.03 12.88
N VAL A 2 -18.94 18.83 13.44
CA VAL A 2 -17.73 18.59 12.64
C VAL A 2 -17.84 17.22 11.99
N GLN A 3 -17.58 17.15 10.69
CA GLN A 3 -17.60 15.91 9.93
C GLN A 3 -16.24 15.69 9.29
N LEU A 4 -15.72 14.47 9.45
CA LEU A 4 -14.54 13.98 8.74
C LEU A 4 -15.03 13.01 7.68
N THR A 5 -14.63 13.25 6.43
CA THR A 5 -15.01 12.43 5.28
C THR A 5 -13.77 12.01 4.52
N ALA A 6 -13.79 10.79 4.01
CA ALA A 6 -12.74 10.27 3.16
C ALA A 6 -13.36 9.37 2.10
N THR A 7 -13.00 9.60 0.83
CA THR A 7 -13.60 8.91 -0.30
C THR A 7 -12.52 8.43 -1.26
N PRO A 8 -12.45 7.14 -1.59
CA PRO A 8 -13.25 6.02 -1.04
C PRO A 8 -12.83 5.64 0.39
N LEU A 9 -13.74 5.02 1.15
CA LEU A 9 -13.44 4.47 2.50
C LEU A 9 -12.69 3.13 2.44
N SER A 10 -12.89 2.36 1.36
CA SER A 10 -12.24 1.07 1.12
C SER A 10 -11.71 1.06 -0.31
N ALA A 11 -10.41 0.87 -0.47
CA ALA A 11 -9.72 0.96 -1.75
C ALA A 11 -8.38 0.22 -1.72
N LEU A 12 -7.76 0.04 -2.88
CA LEU A 12 -6.41 -0.53 -2.95
C LEU A 12 -5.39 0.41 -2.31
N ALA A 13 -4.34 -0.16 -1.72
CA ALA A 13 -3.32 0.56 -0.96
C ALA A 13 -2.56 1.60 -1.80
N ASP A 14 -2.54 1.46 -3.12
CA ASP A 14 -1.93 2.36 -4.10
C ASP A 14 -2.91 3.36 -4.74
N GLU A 15 -4.22 3.28 -4.45
CA GLU A 15 -5.22 4.23 -4.95
C GLU A 15 -5.32 5.48 -4.07
N PRO A 16 -5.49 6.69 -4.61
CA PRO A 16 -5.64 7.90 -3.81
C PRO A 16 -6.94 7.90 -2.99
N VAL A 17 -6.95 8.63 -1.88
CA VAL A 17 -8.13 8.88 -1.05
C VAL A 17 -8.27 10.38 -0.86
N HIS A 18 -9.45 10.92 -1.18
CA HIS A 18 -9.76 12.33 -0.94
C HIS A 18 -10.24 12.52 0.49
N ILE A 19 -9.52 13.31 1.28
CA ILE A 19 -9.83 13.56 2.70
C ILE A 19 -10.28 15.01 2.87
N ARG A 20 -11.41 15.19 3.57
CA ARG A 20 -11.97 16.51 3.88
C ARG A 20 -12.56 16.55 5.29
N VAL A 21 -12.44 17.70 5.93
CA VAL A 21 -13.08 18.03 7.20
C VAL A 21 -14.00 19.23 6.99
N THR A 22 -15.24 19.15 7.47
CA THR A 22 -16.23 20.23 7.37
C THR A 22 -16.85 20.53 8.73
N GLY A 23 -17.50 21.69 8.85
CA GLY A 23 -18.22 22.09 10.06
C GLY A 23 -17.32 22.56 11.21
N LEU A 24 -16.06 22.91 10.90
CA LEU A 24 -15.16 23.60 11.83
C LEU A 24 -15.57 25.07 11.97
N SER A 25 -15.06 25.76 13.00
CA SER A 25 -15.14 27.21 13.03
C SER A 25 -14.23 27.80 11.93
N PRO A 26 -14.62 28.92 11.28
CA PRO A 26 -13.77 29.58 10.30
C PRO A 26 -12.37 29.83 10.85
N PHE A 27 -11.34 29.54 10.05
CA PHE A 27 -9.93 29.72 10.44
C PHE A 27 -9.46 28.91 11.66
N LYS A 28 -10.25 27.95 12.16
CA LYS A 28 -9.84 27.06 13.25
C LYS A 28 -8.65 26.21 12.83
N MET A 29 -7.65 26.16 13.69
CA MET A 29 -6.54 25.24 13.57
C MET A 29 -6.97 23.84 14.04
N VAL A 30 -6.59 22.81 13.28
CA VAL A 30 -6.87 21.41 13.60
C VAL A 30 -5.62 20.56 13.36
N SER A 31 -5.52 19.46 14.09
CA SER A 31 -4.56 18.40 13.81
C SER A 31 -5.27 17.23 13.14
N LEU A 32 -4.74 16.77 12.01
CA LEU A 32 -5.14 15.50 11.42
C LEU A 32 -4.07 14.46 11.77
N GLN A 33 -4.53 13.37 12.37
CA GLN A 33 -3.69 12.26 12.79
C GLN A 33 -4.12 11.00 12.06
N VAL A 34 -3.16 10.26 11.52
CA VAL A 34 -3.38 8.92 11.00
C VAL A 34 -2.60 7.92 11.83
N SER A 35 -3.21 6.77 12.08
CA SER A 35 -2.52 5.65 12.68
C SER A 35 -2.97 4.32 12.08
N LEU A 36 -2.07 3.35 12.00
CA LEU A 36 -2.40 1.98 11.65
C LEU A 36 -1.56 1.02 12.47
N ARG A 37 -2.06 -0.20 12.64
CA ARG A 37 -1.28 -1.30 13.23
C ARG A 37 -0.96 -2.32 12.17
N ASP A 38 0.30 -2.74 12.11
CA ASP A 38 0.70 -3.85 11.24
C ASP A 38 0.20 -5.20 11.80
N GLU A 39 0.44 -6.27 11.05
CA GLU A 39 0.05 -7.64 11.41
C GLU A 39 0.78 -8.17 12.67
N LYS A 40 1.85 -7.50 13.10
CA LYS A 40 2.60 -7.78 14.33
C LYS A 40 2.18 -6.87 15.49
N GLY A 41 1.19 -6.00 15.28
CA GLY A 41 0.68 -5.04 16.25
C GLY A 41 1.56 -3.80 16.46
N ASN A 42 2.58 -3.57 15.63
CA ASN A 42 3.39 -2.35 15.69
C ASN A 42 2.59 -1.16 15.18
N LEU A 43 2.63 -0.07 15.94
CA LEU A 43 1.94 1.17 15.61
C LEU A 43 2.78 1.98 14.62
N PHE A 44 2.13 2.43 13.55
CA PHE A 44 2.61 3.46 12.66
C PHE A 44 1.67 4.66 12.77
N TYR A 45 2.24 5.86 12.77
CA TYR A 45 1.45 7.08 12.89
C TYR A 45 2.05 8.23 12.11
N SER A 46 1.22 9.22 11.82
CA SER A 46 1.62 10.51 11.27
C SER A 46 0.66 11.60 11.73
N GLU A 47 1.14 12.83 11.74
CA GLU A 47 0.37 14.01 12.10
C GLU A 47 0.68 15.18 11.17
N ALA A 48 -0.34 15.94 10.80
CA ALA A 48 -0.18 17.22 10.14
C ALA A 48 -1.21 18.26 10.62
N TYR A 49 -0.79 19.52 10.67
CA TYR A 49 -1.63 20.63 11.13
C TYR A 49 -2.20 21.39 9.95
N TYR A 50 -3.49 21.74 10.06
CA TYR A 50 -4.22 22.48 9.04
C TYR A 50 -5.00 23.63 9.64
N LYS A 51 -5.32 24.61 8.80
CA LYS A 51 -6.19 25.73 9.13
C LYS A 51 -7.42 25.67 8.24
N ALA A 52 -8.60 25.69 8.86
CA ALA A 52 -9.86 25.75 8.12
C ALA A 52 -9.96 27.06 7.31
N ASN A 53 -10.64 26.99 6.17
CA ASN A 53 -10.99 28.17 5.38
C ASN A 53 -12.11 29.00 6.04
N GLU A 54 -12.58 30.04 5.35
CA GLU A 54 -13.71 30.90 5.80
C GLU A 54 -15.02 30.12 6.02
N ALA A 55 -15.23 29.05 5.25
CA ALA A 55 -16.39 28.19 5.37
C ALA A 55 -16.26 27.14 6.50
N GLY A 56 -15.13 27.10 7.22
CA GLY A 56 -14.90 26.10 8.26
C GLY A 56 -14.56 24.71 7.71
N GLU A 57 -13.84 24.67 6.58
CA GLU A 57 -13.49 23.42 5.90
C GLU A 57 -11.97 23.30 5.70
N VAL A 58 -11.50 22.05 5.72
CA VAL A 58 -10.14 21.67 5.33
C VAL A 58 -10.27 20.59 4.26
N ASP A 59 -9.67 20.82 3.09
CA ASP A 59 -9.58 19.88 1.99
C ASP A 59 -8.11 19.63 1.66
N LEU A 60 -7.64 18.38 1.77
CA LEU A 60 -6.22 18.06 1.66
C LEU A 60 -5.68 18.19 0.22
N GLU A 61 -6.55 18.31 -0.79
CA GLU A 61 -6.14 18.61 -2.17
C GLU A 61 -5.88 20.09 -2.43
N ARG A 62 -6.44 20.97 -1.58
CA ARG A 62 -6.36 22.41 -1.75
C ARG A 62 -5.52 23.07 -0.66
N ASP A 63 -5.69 22.64 0.58
CA ASP A 63 -5.19 23.33 1.76
C ASP A 63 -3.84 22.73 2.17
N ALA A 64 -2.83 23.59 2.33
CA ALA A 64 -1.49 23.18 2.70
C ALA A 64 -1.40 22.76 4.17
N ALA A 65 -0.69 21.65 4.43
CA ALA A 65 -0.22 21.33 5.78
C ALA A 65 0.75 22.42 6.25
N LEU A 66 0.54 22.93 7.46
CA LEU A 66 1.29 24.04 8.05
C LEU A 66 2.46 23.55 8.94
N GLY A 67 2.51 22.25 9.24
CA GLY A 67 3.49 21.64 10.12
C GLY A 67 3.10 20.20 10.47
N GLY A 68 3.95 19.54 11.26
CA GLY A 68 3.82 18.12 11.61
C GLY A 68 4.90 17.31 10.90
N ASP A 69 4.53 16.13 10.40
CA ASP A 69 5.44 15.21 9.69
C ASP A 69 5.75 15.63 8.26
N TYR A 70 4.98 16.57 7.70
CA TYR A 70 5.22 17.19 6.40
C TYR A 70 4.57 18.59 6.33
N VAL A 71 4.90 19.34 5.27
CA VAL A 71 4.41 20.71 5.00
C VAL A 71 4.08 20.83 3.53
N GLY A 72 3.06 21.61 3.17
CA GLY A 72 2.64 21.85 1.79
C GLY A 72 1.39 21.07 1.40
N ILE A 73 1.01 21.15 0.12
CA ILE A 73 -0.20 20.49 -0.41
C ILE A 73 0.19 19.08 -0.86
N HIS A 74 -0.10 18.12 0.02
CA HIS A 74 0.14 16.70 -0.21
C HIS A 74 -1.10 15.91 0.21
N PRO A 75 -2.01 15.57 -0.72
CA PRO A 75 -3.28 14.90 -0.40
C PRO A 75 -3.07 13.59 0.35
N MET A 76 -2.08 12.81 -0.09
CA MET A 76 -1.68 11.53 0.50
C MET A 76 -0.58 11.67 1.57
N GLY A 77 -0.29 12.92 1.98
CA GLY A 77 0.71 13.31 2.99
C GLY A 77 0.73 12.39 4.21
N LEU A 78 -0.44 12.28 4.85
CA LEU A 78 -0.60 11.49 6.06
C LEU A 78 -0.29 10.00 5.87
N LEU A 79 -0.47 9.42 4.67
CA LEU A 79 -0.21 8.00 4.45
C LEU A 79 1.26 7.72 4.16
N TRP A 80 1.91 8.50 3.29
CA TRP A 80 3.32 8.24 2.97
C TRP A 80 4.27 8.68 4.07
N SER A 81 3.87 9.64 4.92
CA SER A 81 4.67 10.13 6.04
C SER A 81 4.51 9.30 7.32
N LEU A 82 3.84 8.14 7.25
CA LEU A 82 3.72 7.20 8.36
C LEU A 82 5.10 6.76 8.86
N LYS A 83 5.33 6.91 10.15
CA LYS A 83 6.55 6.46 10.82
C LYS A 83 6.23 5.45 11.92
N PRO A 84 7.11 4.47 12.16
CA PRO A 84 6.89 3.51 13.22
C PRO A 84 7.07 4.16 14.59
N GLU A 85 6.29 3.72 15.58
CA GLU A 85 6.52 4.06 16.99
C GLU A 85 7.85 3.46 17.49
N LYS A 86 8.15 2.23 17.07
CA LYS A 86 9.40 1.54 17.40
C LYS A 86 10.44 1.79 16.31
N LEU A 87 11.61 2.29 16.71
CA LEU A 87 12.74 2.49 15.81
C LEU A 87 13.08 1.21 15.02
N LEU A 88 13.54 1.40 13.78
CA LEU A 88 13.98 0.33 12.86
C LEU A 88 12.87 -0.68 12.48
N THR A 89 11.60 -0.31 12.60
CA THR A 89 10.46 -1.15 12.18
C THR A 89 9.98 -0.73 10.78
N SER A 90 9.88 -1.68 9.86
CA SER A 90 9.32 -1.44 8.52
C SER A 90 7.88 -1.91 8.43
N LEU A 91 7.03 -1.16 7.74
CA LEU A 91 5.66 -1.56 7.45
C LEU A 91 5.67 -2.58 6.31
N ILE A 92 5.26 -3.81 6.60
CA ILE A 92 5.22 -4.90 5.61
C ILE A 92 3.87 -5.60 5.73
N LYS A 93 3.14 -5.67 4.61
CA LYS A 93 1.94 -6.49 4.50
C LYS A 93 2.31 -7.91 4.08
N ARG A 94 1.97 -8.92 4.87
CA ARG A 94 2.20 -10.33 4.51
C ARG A 94 0.91 -11.03 4.08
N ASP A 95 -0.18 -10.81 4.80
CA ASP A 95 -1.48 -11.35 4.44
C ASP A 95 -2.20 -10.40 3.46
N VAL A 96 -1.86 -10.52 2.18
CA VAL A 96 -2.39 -9.65 1.13
C VAL A 96 -3.82 -10.01 0.71
N ILE A 97 -4.31 -11.20 1.06
CA ILE A 97 -5.61 -11.73 0.59
C ILE A 97 -6.73 -11.51 1.60
N ASN A 98 -6.48 -11.81 2.88
CA ASN A 98 -7.60 -11.97 3.82
C ASN A 98 -7.88 -10.72 4.65
N SER A 99 -6.96 -9.74 4.67
CA SER A 99 -7.09 -8.57 5.52
C SER A 99 -6.56 -7.29 4.86
N PRO A 100 -7.27 -6.15 4.97
CA PRO A 100 -6.72 -4.85 4.62
C PRO A 100 -5.81 -4.34 5.75
N PHE A 101 -5.11 -3.22 5.50
CA PHE A 101 -4.69 -2.36 6.61
C PHE A 101 -5.83 -1.42 6.99
N GLU A 102 -6.20 -1.44 8.26
CA GLU A 102 -7.14 -0.50 8.85
C GLU A 102 -6.40 0.76 9.29
N VAL A 103 -6.69 1.87 8.60
CA VAL A 103 -6.07 3.16 8.83
C VAL A 103 -7.06 4.06 9.56
N GLN A 104 -6.77 4.34 10.82
CA GLN A 104 -7.55 5.21 11.68
C GLN A 104 -7.18 6.67 11.41
N LEU A 105 -8.13 7.43 10.90
CA LEU A 105 -8.01 8.87 10.64
C LEU A 105 -8.79 9.64 11.70
N LYS A 106 -8.15 10.63 12.31
CA LYS A 106 -8.72 11.41 13.42
C LYS A 106 -8.47 12.90 13.21
N VAL A 107 -9.48 13.70 13.54
CA VAL A 107 -9.34 15.16 13.67
C VAL A 107 -9.31 15.48 15.16
N CYS A 108 -8.25 16.15 15.59
CA CYS A 108 -8.00 16.52 16.98
C CYS A 108 -7.83 18.04 17.10
N GLU A 109 -8.02 18.57 18.31
CA GLU A 109 -7.57 19.92 18.60
C GLU A 109 -6.04 19.96 18.60
N PRO A 110 -5.42 21.00 18.01
CA PRO A 110 -3.97 21.10 17.93
C PRO A 110 -3.42 21.30 19.34
N ARG A 111 -2.43 20.49 19.71
CA ARG A 111 -1.75 20.61 21.01
C ARG A 111 -0.28 20.94 20.81
N PRO A 112 0.32 21.72 21.72
CA PRO A 112 1.76 21.86 21.75
C PRO A 112 2.42 20.49 21.99
N PRO A 113 3.62 20.24 21.45
CA PRO A 113 4.35 18.98 21.60
C PRO A 113 4.87 18.83 23.04
N VAL A 114 3.99 18.54 23.99
CA VAL A 114 4.37 18.21 25.37
C VAL A 114 4.49 16.70 25.47
N LYS A 115 5.72 16.23 25.69
CA LYS A 115 6.04 14.84 26.01
C LYS A 115 5.29 14.46 27.27
N SER A 116 4.55 13.37 27.22
CA SER A 116 3.80 12.80 28.35
C SER A 116 2.49 13.51 28.67
N GLU A 117 1.47 13.35 27.82
CA GLU A 117 0.15 12.85 28.26
C GLU A 117 -0.92 12.79 27.15
N LEU A 118 -1.71 11.72 27.21
CA LEU A 118 -3.15 11.59 26.90
C LEU A 118 -3.68 11.92 25.48
N THR A 119 -4.17 10.87 24.82
CA THR A 119 -5.20 10.91 23.77
C THR A 119 -6.30 11.93 24.10
N SER A 120 -6.36 13.07 23.39
CA SER A 120 -7.60 13.85 23.29
C SER A 120 -8.67 12.97 22.70
N ALA A 121 -9.90 13.10 23.20
CA ALA A 121 -11.05 12.60 22.45
C ALA A 121 -11.02 13.26 21.05
N PRO A 122 -11.04 12.47 19.97
CA PRO A 122 -11.08 13.04 18.62
C PRO A 122 -12.38 13.81 18.45
N ILE A 123 -12.32 14.94 17.73
CA ILE A 123 -13.49 15.71 17.33
C ILE A 123 -14.35 14.87 16.38
N ALA A 124 -13.69 14.19 15.45
CA ALA A 124 -14.27 13.23 14.52
C ALA A 124 -13.21 12.18 14.17
N SER A 125 -13.66 10.97 13.84
CA SER A 125 -12.78 9.88 13.42
C SER A 125 -13.49 8.98 12.42
N LEU A 126 -12.71 8.36 11.53
CA LEU A 126 -13.15 7.29 10.64
C LEU A 126 -12.04 6.27 10.45
N THR A 127 -12.40 5.11 9.91
CA THR A 127 -11.45 4.07 9.52
C THR A 127 -11.47 3.91 8.01
N LEU A 128 -10.29 3.91 7.39
CA LEU A 128 -10.09 3.54 5.99
C LEU A 128 -9.60 2.10 5.92
N GLU A 129 -10.04 1.38 4.90
CA GLU A 129 -9.53 0.06 4.56
C GLU A 129 -8.63 0.16 3.33
N ARG A 130 -7.41 -0.35 3.46
CA ARG A 130 -6.40 -0.33 2.40
C ARG A 130 -6.06 -1.76 2.00
N TRP A 131 -6.65 -2.22 0.91
CA TRP A 131 -6.50 -3.57 0.38
C TRP A 131 -5.24 -3.72 -0.47
N TYR A 132 -4.61 -4.89 -0.45
CA TYR A 132 -3.45 -5.17 -1.30
C TYR A 132 -3.78 -6.05 -2.50
N VAL A 133 -5.06 -6.40 -2.66
CA VAL A 133 -5.55 -7.22 -3.76
C VAL A 133 -6.94 -6.75 -4.15
N ALA A 134 -7.20 -6.62 -5.45
CA ALA A 134 -8.52 -6.31 -5.97
C ALA A 134 -9.44 -7.55 -5.92
N PRO A 135 -10.77 -7.35 -5.81
CA PRO A 135 -11.72 -8.43 -5.93
C PRO A 135 -11.52 -9.24 -7.22
N GLY A 136 -11.52 -10.56 -7.11
CA GLY A 136 -11.42 -11.49 -8.25
C GLY A 136 -10.01 -11.85 -8.70
N VAL A 137 -8.96 -11.20 -8.17
CA VAL A 137 -7.58 -11.64 -8.39
C VAL A 137 -7.37 -13.01 -7.74
N THR A 138 -6.86 -13.96 -8.50
CA THR A 138 -6.60 -15.33 -8.03
C THR A 138 -5.15 -15.46 -7.58
N ARG A 139 -4.93 -15.93 -6.36
CA ARG A 139 -3.60 -16.29 -5.83
C ARG A 139 -3.37 -17.79 -5.95
N ILE A 140 -2.29 -18.19 -6.60
CA ILE A 140 -1.86 -19.57 -6.77
C ILE A 140 -0.49 -19.73 -6.12
N GLN A 141 -0.38 -20.66 -5.16
CA GLN A 141 0.92 -20.97 -4.58
C GLN A 141 1.77 -21.78 -5.57
N VAL A 142 2.99 -21.32 -5.85
CA VAL A 142 3.91 -21.96 -6.79
C VAL A 142 4.92 -22.81 -6.04
N ARG A 143 4.90 -24.11 -6.35
CA ARG A 143 5.85 -25.14 -5.87
C ARG A 143 6.18 -26.09 -7.01
N GLU A 144 6.89 -25.58 -8.00
CA GLU A 144 7.30 -26.35 -9.18
C GLU A 144 8.81 -26.54 -9.19
N GLY A 145 9.27 -27.80 -9.14
CA GLY A 145 10.69 -28.09 -8.93
C GLY A 145 11.26 -27.37 -7.71
N ARG A 146 12.32 -26.57 -7.94
CA ARG A 146 12.95 -25.71 -6.92
C ARG A 146 12.28 -24.34 -6.76
N LEU A 147 11.40 -23.93 -7.67
CA LEU A 147 10.71 -22.63 -7.61
C LEU A 147 9.81 -22.53 -6.38
N ARG A 148 9.91 -21.41 -5.66
CA ARG A 148 9.05 -21.07 -4.53
C ARG A 148 8.50 -19.67 -4.75
N GLY A 149 7.18 -19.54 -4.81
CA GLY A 149 6.54 -18.26 -5.05
C GLY A 149 5.02 -18.26 -4.92
N ALA A 150 4.42 -17.16 -5.32
CA ALA A 150 2.97 -17.02 -5.48
C ALA A 150 2.68 -16.28 -6.78
N LEU A 151 1.86 -16.88 -7.63
CA LEU A 151 1.36 -16.30 -8.86
C LEU A 151 0.02 -15.65 -8.61
N PHE A 152 -0.12 -14.39 -9.01
CA PHE A 152 -1.35 -13.63 -8.97
C PHE A 152 -1.87 -13.43 -10.38
N ILE A 153 -3.13 -13.79 -10.61
CA ILE A 153 -3.78 -13.70 -11.93
C ILE A 153 -4.97 -12.75 -11.83
N PRO A 154 -5.05 -11.72 -12.68
CA PRO A 154 -6.20 -10.84 -12.75
C PRO A 154 -7.49 -11.62 -13.12
N PRO A 155 -8.68 -11.13 -12.72
CA PRO A 155 -9.94 -11.72 -13.14
C PRO A 155 -10.14 -11.60 -14.66
N GLY A 156 -10.80 -12.59 -15.26
CA GLY A 156 -11.18 -12.59 -16.68
C GLY A 156 -10.57 -13.73 -17.51
N GLU A 157 -11.04 -13.83 -18.76
CA GLU A 157 -10.70 -14.88 -19.73
C GLU A 157 -9.53 -14.49 -20.67
N GLY A 158 -8.87 -13.35 -20.42
CA GLY A 158 -7.77 -12.85 -21.23
C GLY A 158 -6.41 -13.45 -20.88
N CYS A 159 -5.47 -13.34 -21.82
CA CYS A 159 -4.05 -13.45 -21.51
C CYS A 159 -3.54 -12.10 -20.99
N PHE A 160 -2.75 -12.11 -19.93
CA PHE A 160 -2.22 -10.93 -19.27
C PHE A 160 -0.72 -10.79 -19.52
N PRO A 161 -0.16 -9.57 -19.52
CA PRO A 161 1.29 -9.40 -19.53
C PRO A 161 1.87 -10.02 -18.25
N GLY A 162 2.91 -10.84 -18.40
CA GLY A 162 3.58 -11.50 -17.28
C GLY A 162 4.65 -10.61 -16.65
N VAL A 163 4.70 -10.57 -15.31
CA VAL A 163 5.75 -9.89 -14.54
C VAL A 163 6.30 -10.84 -13.48
N ILE A 164 7.62 -10.91 -13.33
CA ILE A 164 8.25 -11.57 -12.19
C ILE A 164 8.62 -10.48 -11.18
N ASP A 165 8.08 -10.61 -9.97
CA ASP A 165 8.29 -9.72 -8.85
C ASP A 165 9.37 -10.29 -7.92
N LEU A 166 10.52 -9.61 -7.88
CA LEU A 166 11.68 -9.98 -7.06
C LEU A 166 11.81 -9.02 -5.88
N PHE A 167 11.62 -9.53 -4.66
CA PHE A 167 11.85 -8.77 -3.44
C PHE A 167 13.22 -9.10 -2.84
N GLY A 168 13.96 -8.07 -2.43
CA GLY A 168 15.35 -8.19 -1.99
C GLY A 168 15.54 -8.77 -0.58
N TYR A 169 16.47 -8.16 0.17
CA TYR A 169 17.07 -8.64 1.44
C TYR A 169 16.10 -9.05 2.57
N ALA A 170 14.80 -8.81 2.47
CA ALA A 170 13.82 -9.17 3.50
C ALA A 170 13.73 -10.69 3.74
N GLY A 171 14.15 -11.51 2.77
CA GLY A 171 14.08 -12.97 2.84
C GLY A 171 12.63 -13.50 2.83
N GLY A 172 12.47 -14.73 2.37
CA GLY A 172 11.14 -15.33 2.22
C GLY A 172 10.32 -14.73 1.09
N LEU A 173 9.01 -14.97 1.14
CA LEU A 173 8.06 -14.57 0.09
C LEU A 173 7.32 -13.30 0.51
N ILE A 174 7.47 -12.24 -0.27
CA ILE A 174 6.76 -10.97 -0.12
C ILE A 174 5.85 -10.78 -1.32
N GLU A 175 4.56 -10.56 -1.07
CA GLU A 175 3.53 -10.69 -2.11
C GLU A 175 2.82 -9.38 -2.43
N PHE A 176 2.95 -8.35 -1.57
CA PHE A 176 2.10 -7.16 -1.63
C PHE A 176 2.26 -6.33 -2.91
N ARG A 177 3.41 -6.40 -3.58
CA ARG A 177 3.65 -5.69 -4.84
C ARG A 177 3.06 -6.48 -6.01
N ALA A 178 3.32 -7.80 -6.06
CA ALA A 178 2.74 -8.68 -7.06
C ALA A 178 1.20 -8.70 -7.03
N SER A 179 0.59 -8.68 -5.84
CA SER A 179 -0.87 -8.66 -5.70
C SER A 179 -1.49 -7.36 -6.21
N LEU A 180 -0.84 -6.21 -5.98
CA LEU A 180 -1.26 -4.93 -6.54
C LEU A 180 -1.06 -4.88 -8.06
N LEU A 181 0.06 -5.38 -8.59
CA LEU A 181 0.26 -5.48 -10.04
C LEU A 181 -0.83 -6.31 -10.72
N ALA A 182 -1.24 -7.43 -10.11
CA ALA A 182 -2.35 -8.23 -10.63
C ALA A 182 -3.71 -7.56 -10.53
N SER A 183 -3.88 -6.67 -9.55
CA SER A 183 -5.06 -5.82 -9.45
C SER A 183 -5.16 -4.82 -10.62
N HIS A 184 -4.02 -4.48 -11.23
CA HIS A 184 -3.91 -3.61 -12.40
C HIS A 184 -3.71 -4.35 -13.73
N GLY A 185 -4.03 -5.65 -13.78
CA GLY A 185 -4.11 -6.40 -15.04
C GLY A 185 -2.85 -7.16 -15.47
N PHE A 186 -1.87 -7.35 -14.59
CA PHE A 186 -0.67 -8.15 -14.86
C PHE A 186 -0.74 -9.54 -14.24
N ALA A 187 -0.32 -10.59 -14.94
CA ALA A 187 -0.05 -11.87 -14.30
C ALA A 187 1.30 -11.78 -13.57
N SER A 188 1.27 -11.65 -12.24
CA SER A 188 2.46 -11.32 -11.45
C SER A 188 2.92 -12.49 -10.60
N LEU A 189 4.16 -12.94 -10.79
CA LEU A 189 4.80 -13.99 -10.01
C LEU A 189 5.69 -13.37 -8.93
N ALA A 190 5.25 -13.37 -7.68
CA ALA A 190 6.14 -13.12 -6.54
C ALA A 190 7.07 -14.32 -6.37
N LEU A 191 8.36 -14.12 -6.57
CA LEU A 191 9.34 -15.20 -6.49
C LEU A 191 10.19 -15.02 -5.22
N ALA A 192 10.20 -16.06 -4.38
CA ALA A 192 11.14 -16.12 -3.28
C ALA A 192 12.49 -16.58 -3.83
N TYR A 193 13.54 -15.80 -3.61
CA TYR A 193 14.91 -16.17 -3.94
C TYR A 193 15.80 -15.87 -2.74
N HIS A 194 15.77 -16.77 -1.76
CA HIS A 194 16.78 -16.82 -0.71
C HIS A 194 16.76 -18.17 0.01
N GLY A 195 17.77 -18.99 -0.29
CA GLY A 195 18.31 -20.04 0.56
C GLY A 195 19.72 -19.61 0.99
N ALA A 196 20.23 -20.14 2.08
CA ALA A 196 21.49 -19.73 2.70
C ALA A 196 22.65 -19.60 1.69
N GLU A 197 23.43 -18.52 1.80
CA GLU A 197 24.66 -18.19 1.04
C GLU A 197 24.49 -17.24 -0.15
N LEU A 198 24.66 -15.94 0.15
CA LEU A 198 24.70 -14.79 -0.77
C LEU A 198 25.88 -14.79 -1.77
N ASN A 199 26.67 -15.85 -1.83
CA ASN A 199 27.96 -15.82 -2.52
C ASN A 199 27.84 -16.12 -4.03
N GLU A 200 26.81 -16.85 -4.47
CA GLU A 200 26.55 -17.13 -5.88
C GLU A 200 25.06 -17.03 -6.18
N VAL A 201 24.70 -16.14 -7.11
CA VAL A 201 23.33 -16.03 -7.63
C VAL A 201 23.19 -17.00 -8.78
N ASP A 202 22.43 -18.07 -8.55
CA ASP A 202 22.08 -19.06 -9.57
C ASP A 202 21.07 -18.47 -10.56
N LEU A 203 21.53 -18.09 -11.76
CA LEU A 203 20.69 -17.51 -12.80
C LEU A 203 19.73 -18.53 -13.42
N ASP A 204 20.06 -19.81 -13.40
CA ASP A 204 19.21 -20.89 -13.95
C ASP A 204 17.89 -20.97 -13.17
N TYR A 205 17.91 -20.62 -11.87
CA TYR A 205 16.69 -20.52 -11.06
C TYR A 205 15.70 -19.48 -11.60
N PHE A 206 16.21 -18.34 -12.08
CA PHE A 206 15.38 -17.28 -12.62
C PHE A 206 14.94 -17.60 -14.06
N GLU A 207 15.78 -18.29 -14.84
CA GLU A 207 15.38 -18.82 -16.16
C GLU A 207 14.23 -19.81 -16.04
N GLU A 208 14.29 -20.75 -15.09
CA GLU A 208 13.19 -21.66 -14.76
C GLU A 208 11.90 -20.88 -14.41
N ALA A 209 12.01 -19.81 -13.63
CA ALA A 209 10.85 -18.98 -13.27
C ALA A 209 10.24 -18.25 -14.48
N VAL A 210 11.08 -17.80 -15.42
CA VAL A 210 10.63 -17.21 -16.69
C VAL A 210 9.91 -18.25 -17.53
N HIS A 211 10.46 -19.45 -17.69
CA HIS A 211 9.80 -20.54 -18.44
C HIS A 211 8.48 -20.97 -17.78
N PHE A 212 8.46 -21.07 -16.45
CA PHE A 212 7.23 -21.35 -15.71
C PHE A 212 6.16 -20.31 -16.02
N LEU A 213 6.48 -19.00 -15.91
CA LEU A 213 5.51 -17.94 -16.16
C LEU A 213 5.04 -17.92 -17.62
N LEU A 214 5.95 -18.08 -18.59
CA LEU A 214 5.64 -18.08 -20.02
C LEU A 214 4.83 -19.30 -20.46
N SER A 215 4.93 -20.43 -19.75
CA SER A 215 4.13 -21.63 -20.05
C SER A 215 2.69 -21.54 -19.53
N HIS A 216 2.38 -20.55 -18.67
CA HIS A 216 1.06 -20.40 -18.10
C HIS A 216 0.05 -19.93 -19.18
N PRO A 217 -1.11 -20.61 -19.37
CA PRO A 217 -2.06 -20.31 -20.45
C PRO A 217 -2.72 -18.92 -20.38
N LYS A 218 -2.57 -18.21 -19.26
CA LYS A 218 -3.13 -16.87 -19.03
C LYS A 218 -2.06 -15.77 -19.14
N VAL A 219 -0.85 -16.10 -19.58
CA VAL A 219 0.23 -15.14 -19.80
C VAL A 219 0.41 -14.95 -21.31
N ILE A 220 0.48 -13.69 -21.76
CA ILE A 220 0.74 -13.39 -23.18
C ILE A 220 2.16 -13.85 -23.53
N CYS A 221 2.26 -14.79 -24.45
CA CYS A 221 3.51 -15.08 -25.14
C CYS A 221 3.51 -14.31 -26.47
N PHE A 222 4.32 -13.26 -26.58
CA PHE A 222 4.63 -12.66 -27.89
C PHE A 222 5.58 -13.62 -28.63
N SER A 223 5.04 -14.65 -29.28
CA SER A 223 5.79 -15.41 -30.29
C SER A 223 5.71 -14.69 -31.64
N HIS A 224 6.45 -13.59 -31.80
CA HIS A 224 6.77 -13.14 -33.15
C HIS A 224 7.88 -14.04 -33.69
N SER A 225 7.50 -15.11 -34.38
CA SER A 225 8.43 -15.84 -35.25
C SER A 225 8.89 -14.89 -36.36
N PHE A 226 10.05 -14.25 -36.18
CA PHE A 226 10.80 -13.72 -37.32
C PHE A 226 11.29 -14.92 -38.14
N LYS A 227 10.50 -15.34 -39.13
CA LYS A 227 11.04 -16.06 -40.27
C LYS A 227 11.90 -15.07 -41.04
N LEU A 228 13.20 -15.03 -40.74
CA LEU A 228 14.18 -14.53 -41.69
C LEU A 228 14.17 -15.50 -42.87
N GLN A 229 13.50 -15.12 -43.95
CA GLN A 229 13.79 -15.68 -45.26
C GLN A 229 15.13 -15.06 -45.71
N PHE A 230 16.17 -15.89 -45.75
CA PHE A 230 17.31 -15.69 -46.64
C PHE A 230 17.05 -16.46 -47.93
#